data_AF-A0A6N7XZN6-F1
#
_entry.id   AF-A0A6N7XZN6-F1
#
_cell.length_a   1.000
_cell.length_b   1.000
_cell.length_c   1.000
_cell.angle_alpha   90.00
_cell.angle_beta   90.00
_cell.angle_gamma   90.00
#
_symmetry.space_group_name_H-M   'P 1'
#
loop_
_entity.id
_entity.type
_entity.pdbx_description
1 polymer ?
#
loop_
_entity_poly.entity_id
_entity_poly.type
_entity_poly.pdbx_seq_one_letter_code
_entity_poly.pdbx_strand_id
1 'polypeptide(L)'
;MNFDYFYGRDSESFRFIRLPVVLIEDEIYKDLSIEAKVLYSMYLSRSTLSYKNNWIDESRRVYIYFTVEETARQLGCGVKKAVKLIKNLEDIGLIKKKRTGQGNPTKIYVKDFMSIFRNGNFRPVKRENQDLSKGQVKNGDFDNSRMVKKKSLDLSKRQPNYIENNKIDKSYIDFSGEDKKGTFLNVTLYDEEERLLEEKIPNLNDYIERLSAYMQSTGKIYKDHASTIMSWYLKDKKEGKLKGEKAYTGDPSDYESEWNLNN
;
A
#
# COMPACT_ATOMS: atom_id res chain seq x y z
N MET A 1 -3.38 37.23 9.24
CA MET A 1 -4.16 36.11 9.79
C MET A 1 -3.93 36.07 11.29
N ASN A 2 -4.93 35.70 12.12
CA ASN A 2 -4.73 35.47 13.55
C ASN A 2 -5.09 34.01 13.83
N PHE A 3 -4.09 33.20 14.17
CA PHE A 3 -4.26 31.79 14.49
C PHE A 3 -4.53 31.66 15.99
N ASP A 4 -5.38 30.70 16.38
CA ASP A 4 -5.74 30.41 17.77
C ASP A 4 -5.19 29.05 18.19
N TYR A 5 -5.11 28.78 19.49
CA TYR A 5 -4.54 27.55 20.03
C TYR A 5 -5.55 26.37 19.97
N PHE A 6 -5.03 25.15 20.07
CA PHE A 6 -5.86 23.95 20.20
C PHE A 6 -6.38 23.80 21.64
N TYR A 7 -7.69 23.97 21.85
CA TYR A 7 -8.34 23.80 23.16
C TYR A 7 -9.13 22.50 23.24
N GLY A 8 -8.46 21.35 23.06
CA GLY A 8 -9.12 20.04 23.12
C GLY A 8 -9.94 19.67 21.88
N ARG A 9 -9.74 20.36 20.75
CA ARG A 9 -10.22 19.85 19.46
C ARG A 9 -9.48 18.56 19.15
N ASP A 10 -10.25 17.51 18.87
CA ASP A 10 -9.70 16.26 18.44
C ASP A 10 -8.99 16.42 17.08
N SER A 11 -7.69 16.13 17.07
CA SER A 11 -6.87 16.09 15.85
C SER A 11 -7.31 14.98 14.89
N GLU A 12 -8.10 14.00 15.36
CA GLU A 12 -8.67 12.94 14.53
C GLU A 12 -9.59 13.47 13.42
N SER A 13 -10.13 14.69 13.56
CA SER A 13 -10.96 15.32 12.52
C SER A 13 -10.16 15.84 11.31
N PHE A 14 -8.83 15.84 11.36
CA PHE A 14 -8.00 16.32 10.26
C PHE A 14 -7.79 15.26 9.17
N ARG A 15 -7.60 15.74 7.94
CA ARG A 15 -7.17 14.92 6.82
C ARG A 15 -5.65 14.97 6.74
N PHE A 16 -5.01 13.80 6.88
CA PHE A 16 -3.57 13.67 6.81
C PHE A 16 -3.14 13.04 5.49
N ILE A 17 -1.96 13.44 5.02
CA ILE A 17 -1.21 12.70 4.00
C ILE A 17 -0.27 11.77 4.76
N ARG A 18 -0.37 10.47 4.49
CA ARG A 18 0.54 9.47 5.05
C ARG A 18 1.80 9.44 4.19
N LEU A 19 2.91 9.92 4.74
CA LEU A 19 4.22 9.88 4.11
C LEU A 19 5.03 8.71 4.67
N PRO A 20 5.32 7.65 3.89
CA PRO A 20 6.16 6.55 4.35
C PRO A 20 7.53 7.05 4.82
N VAL A 21 7.90 6.71 6.06
CA VAL A 21 9.17 7.15 6.67
C VAL A 21 10.39 6.64 5.89
N VAL A 22 10.29 5.45 5.28
CA VAL A 22 11.33 4.89 4.40
C VAL A 22 11.69 5.85 3.26
N LEU A 23 10.74 6.60 2.70
CA LEU A 23 11.03 7.59 1.65
C LEU A 23 11.87 8.75 2.18
N ILE A 24 11.82 9.03 3.49
CA ILE A 24 12.59 10.08 4.13
C ILE A 24 13.98 9.58 4.48
N GLU A 25 14.07 8.39 5.09
CA GLU A 25 15.28 7.87 5.74
C GLU A 25 16.22 7.10 4.81
N ASP A 26 15.68 6.36 3.82
CA ASP A 26 16.51 5.48 2.99
C ASP A 26 17.32 6.25 1.94
N GLU A 27 18.60 5.89 1.81
CA GLU A 27 19.57 6.53 0.92
C GLU A 27 19.14 6.48 -0.56
N ILE A 28 18.41 5.46 -0.98
CA ILE A 28 17.92 5.37 -2.37
C ILE A 28 16.97 6.52 -2.73
N TYR A 29 16.25 7.07 -1.75
CA TYR A 29 15.25 8.13 -1.91
C TYR A 29 15.78 9.50 -1.51
N LYS A 30 17.07 9.59 -1.17
CA LYS A 30 17.71 10.82 -0.69
C LYS A 30 17.66 11.97 -1.69
N ASP A 31 17.83 11.66 -2.98
CA ASP A 31 17.81 12.66 -4.05
C ASP A 31 16.41 13.18 -4.38
N LEU A 32 15.34 12.56 -3.84
CA LEU A 32 14.00 13.08 -3.98
C LEU A 32 13.79 14.29 -3.07
N SER A 33 13.26 15.38 -3.62
CA SER A 33 12.82 16.50 -2.79
C SER A 33 11.63 16.09 -1.91
N ILE A 34 11.44 16.79 -0.79
CA ILE A 34 10.31 16.51 0.09
C ILE A 34 8.97 16.65 -0.63
N GLU A 35 8.84 17.59 -1.58
CA GLU A 35 7.62 17.72 -2.38
C GLU A 35 7.40 16.52 -3.32
N ALA A 36 8.46 15.91 -3.83
CA ALA A 36 8.35 14.68 -4.61
C ALA A 36 7.90 13.50 -3.74
N LYS A 37 8.43 13.39 -2.52
CA LYS A 37 8.02 12.37 -1.53
C LYS A 37 6.55 12.53 -1.13
N VAL A 38 6.10 13.76 -0.90
CA VAL A 38 4.68 14.09 -0.66
C VAL A 38 3.81 13.78 -1.89
N LEU A 39 4.25 14.13 -3.11
CA LEU A 39 3.53 13.81 -4.34
C LEU A 39 3.33 12.31 -4.51
N TYR A 40 4.37 11.51 -4.27
CA TYR A 40 4.27 10.06 -4.30
C TYR A 40 3.29 9.54 -3.25
N SER A 41 3.25 10.14 -2.06
CA SER A 41 2.28 9.78 -1.00
C SER A 41 0.83 10.09 -1.39
N MET A 42 0.60 11.18 -2.12
CA MET A 42 -0.70 11.47 -2.75
C MET A 42 -1.06 10.41 -3.80
N TYR A 43 -0.09 9.95 -4.59
CA TYR A 43 -0.30 8.90 -5.60
C TYR A 43 -0.65 7.56 -4.97
N LEU A 44 0.02 7.19 -3.88
CA LEU A 44 -0.33 6.01 -3.08
C LEU A 44 -1.78 6.09 -2.61
N SER A 45 -2.18 7.22 -2.00
CA SER A 45 -3.56 7.42 -1.54
C SER A 45 -4.58 7.32 -2.68
N ARG A 46 -4.23 7.87 -3.86
CA ARG A 46 -5.06 7.80 -5.06
C ARG A 46 -5.13 6.38 -5.65
N SER A 47 -4.06 5.60 -5.54
CA SER A 47 -4.02 4.21 -6.01
C SER A 47 -4.99 3.32 -5.22
N THR A 48 -5.10 3.51 -3.90
CA THR A 48 -6.10 2.81 -3.06
C THR A 48 -7.53 3.08 -3.54
N LEU A 49 -7.84 4.33 -3.90
CA LEU A 49 -9.14 4.68 -4.46
C LEU A 49 -9.35 4.09 -5.86
N SER A 50 -8.28 4.06 -6.67
CA SER A 50 -8.33 3.53 -8.03
C SER A 50 -8.58 2.01 -8.03
N TYR A 51 -7.99 1.29 -7.07
CA TYR A 51 -8.28 -0.13 -6.84
C TYR A 51 -9.76 -0.35 -6.51
N LYS A 52 -10.32 0.42 -5.56
CA LYS A 52 -11.76 0.36 -5.21
C LYS A 52 -12.69 0.65 -6.40
N ASN A 53 -12.23 1.47 -7.34
CA ASN A 53 -12.96 1.83 -8.55
C ASN A 53 -12.69 0.89 -9.74
N ASN A 54 -12.04 -0.26 -9.54
CA ASN A 54 -11.65 -1.21 -10.59
C ASN A 54 -10.83 -0.58 -11.73
N TRP A 55 -10.01 0.42 -11.44
CA TRP A 55 -9.04 0.98 -12.39
C TRP A 55 -7.78 0.12 -12.42
N ILE A 56 -7.95 -1.05 -13.02
CA ILE A 56 -6.97 -2.13 -13.09
C ILE A 56 -6.78 -2.49 -14.57
N ASP A 57 -5.54 -2.72 -14.99
CA ASP A 57 -5.26 -3.19 -16.35
C ASP A 57 -5.33 -4.72 -16.49
N GLU A 58 -5.18 -5.21 -17.71
CA GLU A 58 -5.20 -6.64 -18.05
C GLU A 58 -4.16 -7.47 -17.27
N SER A 59 -3.06 -6.85 -16.85
CA SER A 59 -2.01 -7.48 -16.04
C SER A 59 -2.26 -7.34 -14.53
N ARG A 60 -3.50 -7.02 -14.12
CA ARG A 60 -3.90 -6.77 -12.72
C ARG A 60 -3.15 -5.62 -12.04
N ARG A 61 -2.63 -4.65 -12.79
CA ARG A 61 -1.95 -3.48 -12.21
C ARG A 61 -2.90 -2.30 -12.06
N VAL A 62 -2.92 -1.73 -10.87
CA VAL A 62 -3.67 -0.51 -10.58
C VAL A 62 -3.03 0.68 -11.27
N TYR A 63 -3.84 1.52 -11.90
CA TYR A 63 -3.40 2.81 -12.44
C TYR A 63 -4.25 3.96 -11.90
N ILE A 64 -3.66 5.15 -11.87
CA ILE A 64 -4.33 6.39 -11.49
C ILE A 64 -4.39 7.33 -12.69
N TYR A 65 -5.40 8.20 -12.69
CA TYR A 65 -5.40 9.43 -13.48
C TYR A 65 -5.05 10.60 -12.56
N PHE A 66 -3.98 11.30 -12.89
CA PHE A 66 -3.50 12.46 -12.15
C PHE A 66 -2.74 13.38 -13.10
N THR A 67 -3.27 14.57 -13.37
CA THR A 67 -2.70 15.45 -14.39
C THR A 67 -1.57 16.32 -13.83
N VAL A 68 -0.81 16.95 -14.73
CA VAL A 68 0.23 17.91 -14.34
C VAL A 68 -0.40 19.13 -13.68
N GLU A 69 -1.57 19.56 -14.15
CA GLU A 69 -2.34 20.68 -13.62
C GLU A 69 -2.89 20.34 -12.23
N GLU A 70 -3.35 19.11 -12.02
CA GLU A 70 -3.76 18.62 -10.70
C GLU A 70 -2.57 18.62 -9.72
N THR A 71 -1.39 18.19 -10.18
CA THR A 71 -0.14 18.23 -9.39
C THR A 71 0.24 19.66 -9.01
N ALA A 72 0.23 20.57 -9.97
CA ALA A 72 0.53 21.98 -9.76
C ALA A 72 -0.43 22.60 -8.72
N ARG A 73 -1.72 22.28 -8.82
CA ARG A 73 -2.76 22.76 -7.90
C ARG A 73 -2.59 22.21 -6.49
N GLN A 74 -2.42 20.90 -6.34
CA GLN A 74 -2.33 20.21 -5.05
C GLN A 74 -1.06 20.61 -4.27
N LEU A 75 0.05 20.86 -4.97
CA LEU A 75 1.31 21.28 -4.35
C LEU A 75 1.52 22.80 -4.32
N GLY A 76 0.58 23.59 -4.84
CA GLY A 76 0.70 25.04 -4.92
C GLY A 76 1.94 25.50 -5.71
N CYS A 77 2.31 24.79 -6.78
CA CYS A 77 3.52 25.07 -7.55
C CYS A 77 3.25 25.32 -9.03
N GLY A 78 4.19 25.98 -9.73
CA GLY A 78 4.08 26.21 -11.16
C GLY A 78 4.17 24.90 -11.98
N VAL A 79 3.52 24.87 -13.15
CA VAL A 79 3.45 23.70 -14.05
C VAL A 79 4.84 23.13 -14.36
N LYS A 80 5.85 23.98 -14.59
CA LYS A 80 7.24 23.54 -14.82
C LYS A 80 7.80 22.72 -13.65
N LYS A 81 7.54 23.13 -12.40
CA LYS A 81 7.96 22.40 -11.20
C LYS A 81 7.17 21.10 -11.06
N ALA A 82 5.85 21.11 -11.31
CA ALA A 82 5.04 19.90 -11.32
C ALA A 82 5.55 18.83 -12.30
N VAL A 83 5.88 19.24 -13.54
CA VAL A 83 6.50 18.33 -14.53
C VAL A 83 7.82 17.76 -14.02
N LYS A 84 8.68 18.59 -13.41
CA LYS A 84 9.95 18.15 -12.83
C LYS A 84 9.75 17.13 -11.70
N LEU A 85 8.80 17.37 -10.79
CA LEU A 85 8.51 16.45 -9.69
C LEU A 85 8.02 15.09 -10.19
N ILE A 86 7.09 15.08 -11.15
CA ILE A 86 6.60 13.85 -11.77
C ILE A 86 7.75 13.11 -12.47
N LYS A 87 8.62 13.85 -13.17
CA LYS A 87 9.79 13.27 -13.84
C LYS A 87 10.77 12.64 -12.84
N ASN A 88 11.08 13.31 -11.73
CA ASN A 88 11.96 12.76 -10.70
C ASN A 88 11.44 11.42 -10.15
N LEU A 89 10.12 11.29 -9.95
CA LEU A 89 9.49 10.04 -9.52
C LEU A 89 9.57 8.93 -10.58
N GLU A 90 9.51 9.30 -11.85
CA GLU A 90 9.66 8.37 -12.98
C GLU A 90 11.12 7.92 -13.14
N ASP A 91 12.08 8.85 -13.01
CA ASP A 91 13.51 8.61 -13.16
C ASP A 91 14.05 7.63 -12.11
N ILE A 92 13.64 7.76 -10.85
CA ILE A 92 13.97 6.79 -9.78
C ILE A 92 13.19 5.47 -9.91
N GLY A 93 12.11 5.47 -10.69
CA GLY A 93 11.31 4.29 -10.98
C GLY A 93 10.16 4.03 -9.99
N LEU A 94 9.73 5.00 -9.19
CA LEU A 94 8.56 4.90 -8.30
C LEU A 94 7.23 4.94 -9.07
N ILE A 95 7.22 5.51 -10.27
CA ILE A 95 6.04 5.54 -11.14
C ILE A 95 6.39 5.14 -12.59
N LYS A 96 5.36 4.80 -13.37
CA LYS A 96 5.46 4.64 -14.83
C LYS A 96 4.26 5.28 -15.52
N LYS A 97 4.48 6.12 -16.52
CA LYS A 97 3.40 6.70 -17.33
C LYS A 97 3.18 5.89 -18.60
N LYS A 98 1.91 5.70 -18.99
CA LYS A 98 1.51 5.11 -20.27
C LYS A 98 0.49 6.02 -20.95
N ARG A 99 0.85 6.52 -22.14
CA ARG A 99 -0.07 7.28 -22.99
C ARG A 99 -1.04 6.32 -23.68
N THR A 100 -2.33 6.62 -23.65
CA THR A 100 -3.38 5.74 -24.17
C THR A 100 -3.92 6.27 -25.50
N GLY A 101 -3.07 6.52 -26.50
CA GLY A 101 -3.51 7.10 -27.78
C GLY A 101 -4.03 8.54 -27.67
N GLN A 102 -4.59 9.08 -28.76
CA GLN A 102 -5.05 10.46 -28.85
C GLN A 102 -6.38 10.65 -28.10
N GLY A 103 -6.47 11.69 -27.27
CA GLY A 103 -7.70 12.06 -26.53
C GLY A 103 -7.90 11.34 -25.19
N ASN A 104 -7.22 10.22 -24.92
CA ASN A 104 -7.34 9.55 -23.63
C ASN A 104 -6.35 10.08 -22.59
N PRO A 105 -6.74 10.10 -21.30
CA PRO A 105 -5.85 10.50 -20.23
C PRO A 105 -4.66 9.53 -20.09
N THR A 106 -3.52 10.08 -19.65
CA THR A 106 -2.32 9.29 -19.37
C THR A 106 -2.55 8.45 -18.12
N LYS A 107 -2.33 7.14 -18.22
CA LYS A 107 -2.36 6.22 -17.07
C LYS A 107 -1.04 6.31 -16.33
N ILE A 108 -1.09 6.50 -15.01
CA ILE A 108 0.09 6.48 -14.14
C ILE A 108 0.02 5.23 -13.27
N TYR A 109 1.02 4.37 -13.39
CA TYR A 109 1.19 3.20 -12.55
C TYR A 109 2.10 3.56 -11.38
N VAL A 110 1.57 3.42 -10.17
CA VAL A 110 2.30 3.67 -8.92
C VAL A 110 2.91 2.35 -8.50
N LYS A 111 4.24 2.30 -8.37
CA LYS A 111 4.96 1.08 -7.98
C LYS A 111 5.16 1.06 -6.47
N ASP A 112 5.30 -0.14 -5.93
CA ASP A 112 5.65 -0.33 -4.53
C ASP A 112 7.11 0.04 -4.26
N PHE A 113 7.31 0.97 -3.33
CA PHE A 113 8.62 1.46 -2.90
C PHE A 113 9.42 0.41 -2.09
N MET A 114 8.78 -0.67 -1.64
CA MET A 114 9.45 -1.77 -0.94
C MET A 114 9.97 -2.87 -1.88
N SER A 115 9.49 -2.93 -3.13
CA SER A 115 9.79 -4.00 -4.10
C SER A 115 11.27 -4.21 -4.39
N ILE A 116 12.07 -3.15 -4.26
CA ILE A 116 13.52 -3.14 -4.44
C ILE A 116 14.30 -3.83 -3.30
N PHE A 117 13.72 -3.95 -2.10
CA PHE A 117 14.34 -4.63 -0.97
C PHE A 117 14.04 -6.13 -0.98
N ARG A 118 12.96 -6.53 -1.68
CA ARG A 118 12.57 -7.93 -1.86
C ARG A 118 13.46 -8.67 -2.87
N ASN A 119 13.90 -7.95 -3.89
CA ASN A 119 14.81 -8.47 -4.90
C ASN A 119 16.22 -8.00 -4.52
N GLY A 120 17.03 -8.83 -3.84
CA GLY A 120 18.37 -8.53 -3.28
C GLY A 120 19.46 -8.08 -4.27
N ASN A 121 19.13 -7.30 -5.29
CA ASN A 121 20.03 -6.73 -6.27
C ASN A 121 20.66 -5.44 -5.73
N PHE A 122 21.86 -5.58 -5.17
CA PHE A 122 22.80 -4.49 -4.94
C PHE A 122 22.88 -3.57 -6.17
N ARG A 123 22.75 -2.26 -5.97
CA ARG A 123 23.22 -1.28 -6.96
C ARG A 123 24.71 -1.01 -6.72
N PRO A 124 25.53 -0.87 -7.79
CA PRO A 124 26.91 -0.47 -7.68
C PRO A 124 26.95 0.98 -7.18
N VAL A 125 27.45 1.17 -5.97
CA VAL A 125 27.75 2.50 -5.44
C VAL A 125 28.89 3.07 -6.28
N LYS A 126 28.58 4.09 -7.10
CA LYS A 126 29.61 5.02 -7.56
C LYS A 126 30.12 5.76 -6.33
N ARG A 127 31.30 5.36 -5.84
CA ARG A 127 32.02 6.10 -4.81
C ARG A 127 32.57 7.38 -5.43
N GLU A 128 31.84 8.48 -5.30
CA GLU A 128 32.46 9.79 -5.38
C GLU A 128 33.08 10.08 -4.01
N ASN A 129 34.40 9.95 -3.94
CA ASN A 129 35.17 10.49 -2.83
C ASN A 129 35.08 12.02 -2.92
N GLN A 130 34.40 12.66 -1.96
CA GLN A 130 34.60 14.08 -1.73
C GLN A 130 34.99 14.31 -0.27
N ASP A 131 36.20 14.84 -0.17
CA ASP A 131 36.92 15.21 1.03
C ASP A 131 36.12 16.09 1.98
N LEU A 132 36.15 15.69 3.25
CA LEU A 132 35.79 16.53 4.39
C LEU A 132 36.87 17.60 4.56
N SER A 133 36.59 18.83 4.13
CA SER A 133 37.34 20.00 4.59
C SER A 133 36.41 21.17 4.93
N LYS A 134 36.24 21.36 6.25
CA LYS A 134 36.17 22.63 7.01
C LYS A 134 35.32 23.78 6.46
N GLY A 135 34.29 24.17 7.22
CA GLY A 135 33.62 25.47 7.06
C GLY A 135 32.59 25.79 8.15
N GLN A 136 33.04 26.56 9.14
CA GLN A 136 32.33 27.21 10.25
C GLN A 136 30.86 27.64 10.01
N VAL A 137 29.98 27.34 10.97
CA VAL A 137 28.62 27.89 11.06
C VAL A 137 28.64 29.05 12.07
N LYS A 138 28.17 30.24 11.67
CA LYS A 138 27.80 31.34 12.58
C LYS A 138 26.29 31.50 12.59
N ASN A 139 25.77 31.73 13.81
CA ASN A 139 24.38 32.00 14.17
C ASN A 139 23.84 33.31 13.57
N GLY A 140 22.51 33.43 13.46
CA GLY A 140 21.82 34.70 13.17
C GLY A 140 20.29 34.58 13.12
N ASP A 141 19.68 34.70 14.30
CA ASP A 141 18.45 35.44 14.69
C ASP A 141 17.14 35.37 13.89
N PHE A 142 16.09 35.06 14.64
CA PHE A 142 14.67 35.20 14.33
C PHE A 142 14.23 36.66 14.49
N ASP A 143 13.34 37.12 13.60
CA ASP A 143 12.46 38.25 13.92
C ASP A 143 11.06 38.16 13.31
N ASN A 144 10.09 38.63 14.08
CA ASN A 144 8.64 38.54 13.95
C ASN A 144 8.02 39.51 12.92
N SER A 145 6.78 39.23 12.45
CA SER A 145 5.57 40.08 12.68
C SER A 145 4.52 40.21 11.53
N ARG A 146 3.30 39.70 11.82
CA ARG A 146 1.90 40.25 11.71
C ARG A 146 1.37 40.95 10.42
N MET A 147 0.29 40.40 9.80
CA MET A 147 -1.16 40.78 9.80
C MET A 147 -1.62 41.84 8.76
N VAL A 148 -2.74 41.68 8.03
CA VAL A 148 -4.13 42.13 8.37
C VAL A 148 -5.21 41.57 7.39
N LYS A 149 -6.47 41.55 7.86
CA LYS A 149 -7.75 41.00 7.31
C LYS A 149 -8.46 41.90 6.27
N LYS A 150 -9.41 41.32 5.49
CA LYS A 150 -10.79 41.84 5.33
C LYS A 150 -11.79 40.82 4.74
N LYS A 151 -13.07 41.12 4.95
CA LYS A 151 -14.31 40.32 5.10
C LYS A 151 -15.21 40.43 3.85
N SER A 152 -15.99 39.39 3.49
CA SER A 152 -17.47 39.52 3.29
C SER A 152 -18.20 38.26 2.74
N LEU A 153 -19.43 38.13 3.28
CA LEU A 153 -20.71 37.74 2.68
C LEU A 153 -21.03 36.27 2.32
N ASP A 154 -22.10 35.84 2.98
CA ASP A 154 -22.85 34.59 2.98
C ASP A 154 -23.79 34.51 1.76
N LEU A 155 -23.78 33.38 1.05
CA LEU A 155 -24.84 32.99 0.10
C LEU A 155 -24.96 31.45 0.02
N SER A 156 -26.06 30.97 0.62
CA SER A 156 -26.98 29.92 0.14
C SER A 156 -26.46 28.53 -0.28
N LYS A 157 -26.69 27.58 0.63
CA LYS A 157 -27.24 26.23 0.42
C LYS A 157 -27.19 25.65 -1.01
N ARG A 158 -26.24 24.74 -1.25
CA ARG A 158 -26.48 23.45 -1.94
C ARG A 158 -25.55 22.39 -1.35
N GLN A 159 -26.11 21.36 -0.73
CA GLN A 159 -25.35 20.18 -0.30
C GLN A 159 -24.89 19.37 -1.52
N PRO A 160 -23.68 18.80 -1.46
CA PRO A 160 -23.46 17.47 -2.03
C PRO A 160 -22.81 16.52 -1.01
N ASN A 161 -23.53 15.42 -0.78
CA ASN A 161 -23.15 14.14 -0.19
C ASN A 161 -21.69 13.98 0.28
N TYR A 162 -21.53 13.98 1.61
CA TYR A 162 -20.36 13.47 2.30
C TYR A 162 -20.49 11.92 2.38
N ILE A 163 -19.51 11.19 1.85
CA ILE A 163 -19.31 9.78 2.20
C ILE A 163 -18.29 9.77 3.34
N GLU A 164 -18.72 9.31 4.52
CA GLU A 164 -17.89 9.14 5.71
C GLU A 164 -16.79 8.10 5.47
N ASN A 165 -15.52 8.48 5.66
CA ASN A 165 -14.38 7.56 5.64
C ASN A 165 -14.03 7.02 7.05
N ASN A 166 -14.90 7.16 8.04
CA ASN A 166 -14.64 6.74 9.43
C ASN A 166 -15.05 5.29 9.74
N LYS A 167 -14.68 4.37 8.84
CA LYS A 167 -14.42 2.97 9.17
C LYS A 167 -13.17 2.50 8.43
N ILE A 168 -12.03 3.13 8.73
CA ILE A 168 -10.74 2.48 8.52
C ILE A 168 -10.11 2.41 9.90
N ASP A 169 -10.44 1.29 10.55
CA ASP A 169 -9.79 0.83 11.75
C ASP A 169 -8.28 0.70 11.52
N LYS A 170 -7.55 0.86 12.61
CA LYS A 170 -6.09 0.91 12.71
C LYS A 170 -5.44 -0.19 11.86
N SER A 171 -4.88 0.20 10.72
CA SER A 171 -3.93 -0.63 9.99
C SER A 171 -2.82 0.28 9.48
N TYR A 172 -1.60 -0.07 9.88
CA TYR A 172 -0.39 0.19 9.12
C TYR A 172 -0.71 0.21 7.63
N ILE A 173 -0.11 1.12 6.86
CA ILE A 173 -0.08 0.89 5.42
C ILE A 173 0.85 -0.30 5.20
N ASP A 174 0.29 -1.49 5.26
CA ASP A 174 0.94 -2.69 4.80
C ASP A 174 0.83 -2.69 3.27
N PHE A 175 1.94 -2.38 2.61
CA PHE A 175 2.15 -2.61 1.17
C PHE A 175 2.83 -3.96 0.94
N SER A 176 2.85 -4.87 1.92
CA SER A 176 2.72 -6.27 1.55
C SER A 176 1.42 -6.35 0.76
N GLY A 177 1.52 -6.71 -0.52
CA GLY A 177 0.34 -7.26 -1.15
C GLY A 177 -0.05 -8.42 -0.24
N GLU A 178 -1.28 -8.45 0.26
CA GLU A 178 -1.83 -9.72 0.67
C GLU A 178 -1.79 -10.56 -0.61
N ASP A 179 -0.69 -11.29 -0.83
CA ASP A 179 -0.59 -12.35 -1.81
C ASP A 179 -1.50 -13.44 -1.29
N LYS A 180 -2.81 -13.19 -1.38
CA LYS A 180 -3.83 -14.11 -0.93
C LYS A 180 -3.72 -15.32 -1.81
N LYS A 181 -3.50 -16.46 -1.19
CA LYS A 181 -3.34 -17.75 -1.85
C LYS A 181 -4.67 -18.50 -1.84
N GLY A 182 -4.65 -19.64 -2.52
CA GLY A 182 -5.82 -20.46 -2.75
C GLY A 182 -6.66 -19.97 -3.93
N THR A 183 -7.46 -20.87 -4.49
CA THR A 183 -8.35 -20.62 -5.64
C THR A 183 -9.24 -19.39 -5.44
N PHE A 184 -9.71 -19.15 -4.21
CA PHE A 184 -10.62 -18.03 -3.91
C PHE A 184 -9.89 -16.77 -3.42
N LEU A 185 -8.55 -16.75 -3.43
CA LEU A 185 -7.72 -15.62 -2.99
C LEU A 185 -8.16 -15.09 -1.61
N ASN A 186 -8.37 -16.00 -0.66
CA ASN A 186 -8.89 -15.71 0.68
C ASN A 186 -7.99 -16.23 1.81
N VAL A 187 -6.83 -16.82 1.50
CA VAL A 187 -5.83 -17.28 2.47
C VAL A 187 -4.64 -16.33 2.50
N THR A 188 -4.44 -15.63 3.61
CA THR A 188 -3.26 -14.76 3.85
C THR A 188 -2.13 -15.54 4.51
N LEU A 189 -0.96 -15.59 3.88
CA LEU A 189 0.29 -16.13 4.44
C LEU A 189 1.41 -15.13 4.15
N TYR A 190 2.22 -14.82 5.15
CA TYR A 190 3.42 -13.99 4.96
C TYR A 190 4.58 -14.83 4.40
N ASP A 191 5.49 -14.22 3.65
CA ASP A 191 6.64 -14.88 3.00
C ASP A 191 7.52 -15.71 3.96
N GLU A 192 7.58 -15.32 5.24
CA GLU A 192 8.31 -16.05 6.28
C GLU A 192 7.54 -17.30 6.73
N GLU A 193 6.23 -17.19 6.89
CA GLU A 193 5.35 -18.29 7.31
C GLU A 193 5.25 -19.37 6.23
N GLU A 194 5.11 -18.96 4.97
CA GLU A 194 5.07 -19.88 3.85
C GLU A 194 6.36 -20.72 3.78
N ARG A 195 7.53 -20.10 3.87
CA ARG A 195 8.81 -20.81 3.88
C ARG A 195 8.91 -21.84 5.01
N LEU A 196 8.45 -21.47 6.21
CA LEU A 196 8.42 -22.39 7.36
C LEU A 196 7.45 -23.56 7.15
N LEU A 197 6.33 -23.31 6.48
CA LEU A 197 5.33 -24.34 6.18
C LEU A 197 5.80 -25.26 5.04
N GLU A 198 6.44 -24.73 3.99
CA GLU A 198 7.02 -25.51 2.89
C GLU A 198 8.09 -26.49 3.38
N GLU A 199 8.90 -26.07 4.37
CA GLU A 199 9.90 -26.95 4.99
C GLU A 199 9.26 -28.13 5.75
N LYS A 200 8.09 -27.91 6.36
CA LYS A 200 7.45 -28.88 7.27
C LYS A 200 6.35 -29.71 6.60
N ILE A 201 5.75 -29.20 5.53
CA ILE A 201 4.58 -29.75 4.84
C ILE A 201 4.94 -29.94 3.36
N PRO A 202 5.30 -31.17 2.94
CA PRO A 202 5.70 -31.45 1.56
C PRO A 202 4.64 -31.10 0.50
N ASN A 203 3.35 -31.08 0.87
CA ASN A 203 2.22 -30.73 -0.01
C ASN A 203 1.49 -29.48 0.48
N LEU A 204 2.22 -28.41 0.82
CA LEU A 204 1.63 -27.19 1.39
C LEU A 204 0.46 -26.63 0.54
N ASN A 205 0.58 -26.65 -0.79
CA ASN A 205 -0.45 -26.10 -1.68
C ASN A 205 -1.82 -26.77 -1.50
N ASP A 206 -1.87 -28.07 -1.24
CA ASP A 206 -3.13 -28.80 -0.98
C ASP A 206 -3.82 -28.27 0.29
N TYR A 207 -3.06 -28.00 1.35
CA TYR A 207 -3.61 -27.41 2.57
C TYR A 207 -4.05 -25.95 2.39
N ILE A 208 -3.35 -25.18 1.56
CA ILE A 208 -3.77 -23.82 1.18
C ILE A 208 -5.11 -23.86 0.45
N GLU A 209 -5.26 -24.73 -0.56
CA GLU A 209 -6.49 -24.87 -1.33
C GLU A 209 -7.65 -25.37 -0.46
N ARG A 210 -7.41 -26.35 0.42
CA ARG A 210 -8.41 -26.83 1.38
C ARG A 210 -8.92 -25.72 2.28
N LEU A 211 -8.03 -24.91 2.85
CA LEU A 211 -8.43 -23.80 3.71
C LEU A 211 -9.20 -22.75 2.92
N SER A 212 -8.75 -22.45 1.70
CA SER A 212 -9.40 -21.51 0.80
C SER A 212 -10.85 -21.91 0.49
N ALA A 213 -11.06 -23.16 0.08
CA ALA A 213 -12.38 -23.69 -0.22
C ALA A 213 -13.29 -23.76 1.02
N TYR A 214 -12.75 -24.19 2.16
CA TYR A 214 -13.50 -24.31 3.39
C TYR A 214 -14.00 -22.96 3.93
N MET A 215 -13.16 -21.93 3.90
CA MET A 215 -13.56 -20.57 4.29
C MET A 215 -14.63 -20.02 3.34
N GLN A 216 -14.53 -20.34 2.05
CA GLN A 216 -15.49 -19.91 1.04
C GLN A 216 -16.86 -20.60 1.19
N SER A 217 -16.88 -21.90 1.47
CA SER A 217 -18.14 -22.67 1.58
C SER A 217 -18.86 -22.47 2.91
N THR A 218 -18.11 -22.38 4.02
CA THR A 218 -18.68 -22.30 5.36
C THR A 218 -18.84 -20.87 5.89
N GLY A 219 -18.18 -19.89 5.25
CA GLY A 219 -18.12 -18.50 5.72
C GLY A 219 -17.29 -18.32 7.01
N LYS A 220 -16.57 -19.35 7.46
CA LYS A 220 -15.69 -19.26 8.64
C LYS A 220 -14.47 -18.41 8.33
N ILE A 221 -14.05 -17.64 9.33
CA ILE A 221 -12.86 -16.78 9.27
C ILE A 221 -11.89 -17.24 10.33
N TYR A 222 -10.63 -17.38 9.95
CA TYR A 222 -9.55 -17.76 10.85
C TYR A 222 -8.64 -16.56 11.13
N LYS A 223 -8.18 -16.45 12.37
CA LYS A 223 -7.32 -15.33 12.79
C LYS A 223 -5.91 -15.43 12.21
N ASP A 224 -5.42 -16.65 12.01
CA ASP A 224 -4.09 -16.96 11.50
C ASP A 224 -4.20 -18.22 10.63
N HIS A 225 -3.97 -18.05 9.32
CA HIS A 225 -4.07 -19.13 8.37
C HIS A 225 -2.86 -20.07 8.42
N ALA A 226 -1.67 -19.58 8.73
CA ALA A 226 -0.46 -20.40 8.85
C ALA A 226 -0.60 -21.40 10.00
N SER A 227 -1.05 -20.91 11.16
CA SER A 227 -1.34 -21.75 12.33
C SER A 227 -2.45 -22.76 12.06
N THR A 228 -3.47 -22.38 11.28
CA THR A 228 -4.59 -23.27 10.91
C THR A 228 -4.11 -24.40 10.00
N ILE A 229 -3.34 -24.07 8.95
CA ILE A 229 -2.74 -25.06 8.04
C ILE A 229 -1.83 -26.03 8.81
N MET A 230 -0.96 -25.50 9.67
CA MET A 230 -0.08 -26.33 10.50
C MET A 230 -0.86 -27.26 11.43
N SER A 231 -1.97 -26.78 12.01
CA SER A 231 -2.82 -27.59 12.89
C SER A 231 -3.51 -28.72 12.14
N TRP A 232 -4.02 -28.46 10.93
CA TRP A 232 -4.62 -29.50 10.08
C TRP A 232 -3.59 -30.56 9.69
N TYR A 233 -2.40 -30.14 9.29
CA TYR A 233 -1.33 -31.06 8.94
C TYR A 233 -0.88 -31.95 10.12
N LEU A 234 -0.69 -31.37 11.31
CA LEU A 234 -0.31 -32.14 12.51
C LEU A 234 -1.39 -33.17 12.88
N LYS A 235 -2.66 -32.83 12.68
CA LYS A 235 -3.80 -33.73 12.91
C LYS A 235 -3.80 -34.89 11.92
N ASP A 236 -3.69 -34.60 10.62
CA ASP A 236 -3.63 -35.63 9.57
C ASP A 236 -2.44 -36.57 9.76
N LYS A 237 -1.29 -36.03 10.19
CA LYS A 237 -0.09 -36.80 10.53
C LYS A 237 -0.32 -37.74 11.72
N LYS A 238 -1.06 -37.29 12.73
CA LYS A 238 -1.40 -38.09 13.91
C LYS A 238 -2.44 -39.17 13.60
N GLU A 239 -3.37 -38.90 12.70
CA GLU A 239 -4.44 -39.82 12.28
C GLU A 239 -3.98 -40.83 11.19
N GLY A 240 -2.73 -40.73 10.72
CA GLY A 240 -2.18 -41.65 9.72
C GLY A 240 -2.79 -41.48 8.32
N LYS A 241 -3.49 -40.37 8.06
CA LYS A 241 -4.19 -40.06 6.79
C LYS A 241 -3.24 -39.58 5.67
N LEU A 242 -1.93 -39.57 5.91
CA LEU A 242 -0.91 -39.10 4.95
C LEU A 242 -0.64 -40.09 3.78
N LYS A 243 -1.54 -41.03 3.48
CA LYS A 243 -1.38 -42.01 2.39
C LYS A 243 -2.48 -41.89 1.33
N GLY A 244 -2.07 -41.57 0.11
CA GLY A 244 -2.82 -41.78 -1.12
C GLY A 244 -2.97 -40.51 -1.95
N GLU A 245 -2.29 -40.46 -3.10
CA GLU A 245 -2.33 -39.43 -4.13
C GLU A 245 -3.75 -39.22 -4.71
N LYS A 246 -4.65 -38.59 -3.96
CA LYS A 246 -5.80 -37.92 -4.58
C LYS A 246 -5.58 -36.42 -4.49
N ALA A 247 -5.20 -35.85 -5.62
CA ALA A 247 -5.19 -34.40 -5.79
C ALA A 247 -6.60 -33.86 -5.51
N TYR A 248 -6.67 -32.77 -4.75
CA TYR A 248 -7.91 -32.04 -4.50
C TYR A 248 -8.63 -31.74 -5.82
N THR A 249 -9.90 -32.16 -5.92
CA THR A 249 -10.66 -32.08 -7.18
C THR A 249 -11.38 -30.74 -7.37
N GLY A 250 -11.40 -29.88 -6.35
CA GLY A 250 -12.17 -28.63 -6.34
C GLY A 250 -13.61 -28.78 -5.83
N ASP A 251 -14.05 -29.99 -5.47
CA ASP A 251 -15.40 -30.23 -4.95
C ASP A 251 -15.43 -30.12 -3.40
N PRO A 252 -16.25 -29.23 -2.80
CA PRO A 252 -16.41 -29.13 -1.35
C PRO A 252 -16.99 -30.39 -0.69
N SER A 253 -17.72 -31.24 -1.43
CA SER A 253 -18.37 -32.46 -0.92
C SER A 253 -17.42 -33.62 -0.66
N ASP A 254 -16.20 -33.56 -1.21
CA ASP A 254 -15.10 -34.51 -0.93
C ASP A 254 -14.74 -34.55 0.57
N TYR A 255 -15.18 -33.56 1.36
CA TYR A 255 -14.92 -33.45 2.80
C TYR A 255 -16.16 -33.41 3.70
N GLU A 256 -17.36 -33.17 3.16
CA GLU A 256 -18.61 -33.14 3.97
C GLU A 256 -18.94 -34.51 4.58
N SER A 257 -18.42 -35.60 4.02
CA SER A 257 -18.68 -36.96 4.50
C SER A 257 -17.78 -37.40 5.68
N GLU A 258 -16.64 -36.73 5.94
CA GLU A 258 -15.74 -37.07 7.05
C GLU A 258 -15.84 -36.16 8.28
N TRP A 259 -16.52 -35.00 8.19
CA TRP A 259 -16.50 -33.96 9.23
C TRP A 259 -17.89 -33.54 9.72
N ASN A 260 -18.76 -34.51 10.02
CA ASN A 260 -19.86 -34.29 10.95
C ASN A 260 -19.29 -33.93 12.32
N LEU A 261 -19.18 -32.63 12.59
CA LEU A 261 -18.96 -32.07 13.92
C LEU A 261 -20.22 -32.33 14.75
N ASN A 262 -20.30 -33.51 15.35
CA ASN A 262 -21.09 -33.73 16.57
C ASN A 262 -20.16 -33.64 17.77
N ASN A 263 -20.45 -32.62 18.60
CA ASN A 263 -19.90 -32.23 19.91
C ASN A 263 -18.49 -31.64 19.96
#